data_AF-A0A7V4SZZ9-F1
#
_entry.id   AF-A0A7V4SZZ9-F1
#
_cell.length_a   1.000
_cell.length_b   1.000
_cell.length_c   1.000
_cell.angle_alpha   90.00
_cell.angle_beta   90.00
_cell.angle_gamma   90.00
#
_symmetry.space_group_name_H-M   'P 1'
#
loop_
_entity.id
_entity.type
_entity.pdbx_description
1 polymer ?
#
loop_
_entity_poly.entity_id
_entity_poly.type
_entity_poly.pdbx_seq_one_letter_code
_entity_poly.pdbx_strand_id
1 'polypeptide(L)'
;MVIVSWLLVILSVSSWLLIICGSSLAEVKFTSDLTRLGVGARPLGMGKMFTGLSDDLSALYLNPGGLASQDTFQILSMSGQFVNLVNYYTLAASVPLGKGVVGVAYNGAGMGFSTPALNLVEIATGEYRIIPSTTETVSYNYGNSVFSFAYSQTLFRPDLSFGANLKMFMENISGSDTANAKGYDLDLGVLFKPHPSLTLGALGKNVLPASLGGKVVWSTNLEETLPMVLSLGGSLKWDAKRLGEITVGADYELKPTQANTLGLIHAGIEWWPIPLFAARAGIDQDVIGKDSGTALETTNNFTSGVSLKIADFRFDLAYHRYNDVTANDTYYFSLGYRASKLVPLTVLSPADKLITNEVTVMVRGKVEHPKIKSIKINDQIVAVKKGSFEAEVSLMLGKNTIWVSGLDEKGKAIKSVKLRVLRLKKFADVPSDYWAREAIELLGTLNIMPGFSNDTFRPEEKITRADYLINLLNVGKTPPATELKPFPFKDIKLTDKFAPYAKAGYDEKLILGYPDKTFRPLKLVNRLEGTILAVRFSKFSLAEVRERPYEDISARHWAIKEITTAKEKSMLKFVLENFYPKKDLTRAELAVMLSKTPKVAAQIEELLNFEIGY
;
A
#
# COMPACT_ATOMS: atom_id res chain seq x y z
N MET A 1 -40.43 38.47 41.79
CA MET A 1 -40.27 37.82 40.47
C MET A 1 -38.88 37.24 40.24
N VAL A 2 -37.79 37.89 40.65
CA VAL A 2 -36.41 37.38 40.45
C VAL A 2 -36.07 36.15 41.32
N ILE A 3 -36.58 36.07 42.55
CA ILE A 3 -36.28 34.97 43.49
C ILE A 3 -36.88 33.61 43.03
N VAL A 4 -38.04 33.63 42.36
CA VAL A 4 -38.67 32.42 41.80
C VAL A 4 -37.87 31.88 40.60
N SER A 5 -37.19 32.77 39.86
CA SER A 5 -36.33 32.39 38.73
C SER A 5 -35.03 31.70 39.18
N TRP A 6 -34.46 32.11 40.32
CA TRP A 6 -33.26 31.46 40.87
C TRP A 6 -33.57 30.12 41.55
N LEU A 7 -34.73 29.99 42.20
CA LEU A 7 -35.17 28.71 42.74
C LEU A 7 -35.45 27.68 41.65
N LEU A 8 -35.98 28.11 40.49
CA LEU A 8 -36.17 27.25 39.32
C LEU A 8 -34.85 26.83 38.67
N VAL A 9 -33.83 27.70 38.66
CA VAL A 9 -32.48 27.37 38.17
C VAL A 9 -31.73 26.45 39.12
N ILE A 10 -31.88 26.65 40.44
CA ILE A 10 -31.27 25.77 41.45
C ILE A 10 -31.99 24.41 41.48
N LEU A 11 -33.32 24.38 41.39
CA LEU A 11 -34.09 23.13 41.24
C LEU A 11 -33.76 22.43 39.93
N SER A 12 -33.59 23.15 38.82
CA SER A 12 -33.15 22.54 37.56
C SER A 12 -31.72 22.01 37.67
N VAL A 13 -30.77 22.77 38.19
CA VAL A 13 -29.37 22.31 38.32
C VAL A 13 -29.25 21.15 39.33
N SER A 14 -30.05 21.14 40.40
CA SER A 14 -30.12 20.01 41.34
C SER A 14 -30.84 18.79 40.74
N SER A 15 -31.88 18.99 39.92
CA SER A 15 -32.54 17.91 39.18
C SER A 15 -31.63 17.35 38.08
N TRP A 16 -30.77 18.16 37.48
CA TRP A 16 -29.78 17.73 36.49
C TRP A 16 -28.57 17.02 37.14
N LEU A 17 -28.14 17.44 38.34
CA LEU A 17 -27.18 16.69 39.16
C LEU A 17 -27.76 15.37 39.69
N LEU A 18 -29.06 15.31 39.98
CA LEU A 18 -29.76 14.06 40.32
C LEU A 18 -30.06 13.15 39.10
N ILE A 19 -30.13 13.71 37.89
CA ILE A 19 -30.22 12.92 36.64
C ILE A 19 -28.86 12.37 36.21
N ILE A 20 -27.75 13.02 36.62
CA ILE A 20 -26.39 12.49 36.48
C ILE A 20 -26.03 11.55 37.66
N CYS A 21 -26.71 11.68 38.81
CA CYS A 21 -26.50 10.84 40.00
C CYS A 21 -27.83 10.50 40.71
N GLY A 22 -28.57 9.47 40.28
CA GLY A 22 -29.73 9.02 41.06
C GLY A 22 -30.74 8.15 40.33
N SER A 23 -30.55 6.83 40.41
CA SER A 23 -31.35 5.76 39.85
C SER A 23 -32.79 5.66 40.40
N SER A 24 -33.71 5.15 39.59
CA SER A 24 -34.75 4.25 40.08
C SER A 24 -34.79 3.01 39.21
N LEU A 25 -34.08 1.96 39.64
CA LEU A 25 -34.44 0.54 39.68
C LEU A 25 -33.17 -0.23 40.09
N ALA A 26 -33.33 -1.05 41.14
CA ALA A 26 -32.40 -1.94 41.85
C ALA A 26 -30.96 -2.19 41.31
N GLU A 27 -29.99 -2.13 42.25
CA GLU A 27 -28.63 -2.70 42.19
C GLU A 27 -27.77 -2.36 40.96
N VAL A 28 -26.93 -1.33 41.12
CA VAL A 28 -25.58 -1.06 40.52
C VAL A 28 -25.47 0.44 40.17
N LYS A 29 -24.60 1.17 40.87
CA LYS A 29 -24.27 2.57 40.56
C LYS A 29 -23.17 2.57 39.49
N PHE A 30 -23.43 3.13 38.31
CA PHE A 30 -22.46 3.19 37.22
C PHE A 30 -21.72 4.53 37.21
N THR A 31 -20.40 4.51 37.03
CA THR A 31 -19.60 5.71 36.72
C THR A 31 -19.42 5.85 35.20
N SER A 32 -19.10 7.07 34.74
CA SER A 32 -18.90 7.40 33.33
C SER A 32 -17.44 7.28 32.90
N ASP A 33 -17.18 6.45 31.89
CA ASP A 33 -15.89 6.38 31.21
C ASP A 33 -15.75 7.53 30.18
N LEU A 34 -14.87 8.50 30.47
CA LEU A 34 -14.60 9.65 29.60
C LEU A 34 -14.20 9.29 28.17
N THR A 35 -13.57 8.13 27.95
CA THR A 35 -13.11 7.71 26.63
C THR A 35 -14.27 7.30 25.70
N ARG A 36 -15.50 7.24 26.22
CA ARG A 36 -16.72 6.96 25.46
C ARG A 36 -17.33 8.18 24.80
N LEU A 37 -17.06 9.38 25.30
CA LEU A 37 -17.58 10.63 24.73
C LEU A 37 -17.09 10.82 23.29
N GLY A 38 -15.94 10.22 22.97
CA GLY A 38 -15.35 10.14 21.64
C GLY A 38 -13.96 10.77 21.67
N VAL A 39 -13.02 10.14 20.98
CA VAL A 39 -11.62 10.58 20.93
C VAL A 39 -11.18 10.75 19.50
N GLY A 40 -10.61 11.93 19.21
CA GLY A 40 -10.19 12.34 17.87
C GLY A 40 -11.37 12.91 17.07
N ALA A 41 -11.14 14.02 16.38
CA ALA A 41 -12.17 14.61 15.53
C ALA A 41 -12.46 13.72 14.31
N ARG A 42 -11.48 12.96 13.80
CA ARG A 42 -11.71 12.03 12.67
C ARG A 42 -12.79 10.98 12.97
N PRO A 43 -12.71 10.18 14.06
CA PRO A 43 -13.80 9.27 14.43
C PRO A 43 -15.12 9.98 14.69
N LEU A 44 -15.11 11.13 15.38
CA LEU A 44 -16.32 11.91 15.66
C LEU A 44 -17.04 12.37 14.38
N GLY A 45 -16.29 12.78 13.35
CA GLY A 45 -16.85 13.16 12.05
C GLY A 45 -17.35 12.00 11.19
N MET A 46 -17.14 10.75 11.63
CA MET A 46 -17.61 9.50 11.00
C MET A 46 -18.67 8.79 11.83
N GLY A 47 -19.38 9.52 12.71
CA GLY A 47 -20.42 8.94 13.55
C GLY A 47 -19.89 7.98 14.61
N LYS A 48 -18.62 8.11 15.03
CA LYS A 48 -17.89 7.21 15.94
C LYS A 48 -17.62 5.80 15.40
N MET A 49 -17.95 5.51 14.15
CA MET A 49 -17.59 4.26 13.49
C MET A 49 -16.07 4.19 13.30
N PHE A 50 -15.42 3.31 14.07
CA PHE A 50 -13.97 3.17 14.03
C PHE A 50 -13.45 1.80 14.48
N THR A 51 -14.30 0.94 15.06
CA THR A 51 -13.93 -0.40 15.57
C THR A 51 -13.32 -1.25 14.48
N GLY A 52 -13.95 -1.27 13.30
CA GLY A 52 -13.48 -1.97 12.11
C GLY A 52 -12.52 -1.18 11.21
N LEU A 53 -12.21 0.09 11.53
CA LEU A 53 -11.29 0.93 10.76
C LEU A 53 -9.92 1.03 11.45
N SER A 54 -9.88 1.64 12.64
CA SER A 54 -8.76 1.63 13.61
C SER A 54 -7.35 1.67 13.02
N ASP A 55 -7.12 2.61 12.10
CA ASP A 55 -5.90 2.77 11.30
C ASP A 55 -5.05 4.00 11.71
N ASP A 56 -5.41 4.67 12.83
CA ASP A 56 -4.65 5.76 13.43
C ASP A 56 -4.59 5.66 14.97
N LEU A 57 -4.02 6.68 15.63
CA LEU A 57 -3.79 6.66 17.08
C LEU A 57 -5.07 6.68 17.91
N SER A 58 -6.21 7.04 17.34
CA SER A 58 -7.51 6.91 18.01
C SER A 58 -7.86 5.43 18.27
N ALA A 59 -7.23 4.49 17.55
CA ALA A 59 -7.35 3.06 17.79
C ALA A 59 -6.98 2.68 19.24
N LEU A 60 -6.08 3.41 19.90
CA LEU A 60 -5.75 3.19 21.31
C LEU A 60 -7.02 3.10 22.19
N TYR A 61 -8.03 3.92 21.89
CA TYR A 61 -9.30 4.01 22.61
C TYR A 61 -10.44 3.25 21.95
N LEU A 62 -10.44 3.15 20.62
CA LEU A 62 -11.58 2.69 19.83
C LEU A 62 -11.45 1.25 19.35
N ASN A 63 -10.23 0.72 19.24
CA ASN A 63 -9.93 -0.71 19.14
C ASN A 63 -8.40 -0.90 19.23
N PRO A 64 -7.84 -1.25 20.41
CA PRO A 64 -6.39 -1.32 20.57
C PRO A 64 -5.75 -2.37 19.65
N GLY A 65 -6.51 -3.33 19.10
CA GLY A 65 -6.03 -4.27 18.09
C GLY A 65 -5.56 -3.59 16.79
N GLY A 66 -6.06 -2.40 16.47
CA GLY A 66 -5.62 -1.64 15.31
C GLY A 66 -4.29 -0.89 15.49
N LEU A 67 -3.83 -0.72 16.73
CA LEU A 67 -2.59 -0.02 17.04
C LEU A 67 -1.37 -0.72 16.41
N ALA A 68 -1.39 -2.04 16.25
CA ALA A 68 -0.34 -2.80 15.54
C ALA A 68 -0.13 -2.41 14.07
N SER A 69 -1.08 -1.71 13.45
CA SER A 69 -0.93 -1.23 12.07
C SER A 69 -0.02 -0.01 11.94
N GLN A 70 0.41 0.57 13.07
CA GLN A 70 1.26 1.75 13.10
C GLN A 70 2.74 1.38 12.97
N ASP A 71 3.42 1.95 11.98
CA ASP A 71 4.82 1.63 11.66
C ASP A 71 5.81 2.76 11.97
N THR A 72 5.30 3.86 12.50
CA THR A 72 6.04 5.09 12.80
C THR A 72 5.52 5.72 14.10
N PHE A 73 6.32 6.58 14.72
CA PHE A 73 5.92 7.34 15.91
C PHE A 73 4.74 8.27 15.60
N GLN A 74 3.73 8.29 16.49
CA GLN A 74 2.55 9.15 16.33
C GLN A 74 2.22 9.90 17.63
N ILE A 75 1.64 11.09 17.47
CA ILE A 75 1.02 11.88 18.54
C ILE A 75 -0.38 12.28 18.07
N LEU A 76 -1.34 12.31 18.99
CA LEU A 76 -2.69 12.81 18.76
C LEU A 76 -3.11 13.68 19.94
N SER A 77 -3.67 14.85 19.65
CA SER A 77 -4.30 15.70 20.67
C SER A 77 -5.68 16.13 20.21
N MET A 78 -6.58 16.37 21.15
CA MET A 78 -7.93 16.89 20.90
C MET A 78 -8.36 17.80 22.05
N SER A 79 -9.14 18.84 21.75
CA SER A 79 -9.84 19.65 22.75
C SER A 79 -11.30 19.85 22.35
N GLY A 80 -12.20 19.90 23.33
CA GLY A 80 -13.60 20.30 23.17
C GLY A 80 -14.23 20.70 24.52
N GLN A 81 -15.46 21.22 24.50
CA GLN A 81 -16.16 21.70 25.69
C GLN A 81 -17.60 21.15 25.73
N PHE A 82 -17.91 20.24 26.65
CA PHE A 82 -19.27 19.73 26.75
C PHE A 82 -20.20 20.69 27.48
N VAL A 83 -21.41 20.87 26.95
CA VAL A 83 -22.48 21.72 27.51
C VAL A 83 -22.06 23.17 27.81
N ASN A 84 -21.06 23.71 27.08
CA ASN A 84 -20.41 25.01 27.36
C ASN A 84 -19.83 25.14 28.78
N LEU A 85 -19.63 24.05 29.52
CA LEU A 85 -19.23 24.07 30.93
C LEU A 85 -18.10 23.11 31.28
N VAL A 86 -17.98 21.99 30.56
CA VAL A 86 -17.04 20.92 30.87
C VAL A 86 -15.94 20.86 29.83
N ASN A 87 -14.74 21.29 30.19
CA ASN A 87 -13.61 21.19 29.29
C ASN A 87 -13.17 19.73 29.14
N TYR A 88 -12.86 19.29 27.93
CA TYR A 88 -12.39 17.95 27.60
C TYR A 88 -11.14 17.98 26.74
N TYR A 89 -10.10 17.26 27.18
CA TYR A 89 -8.81 17.23 26.53
C TYR A 89 -8.31 15.80 26.38
N THR A 90 -7.68 15.52 25.25
CA THR A 90 -6.98 14.26 24.99
C THR A 90 -5.56 14.54 24.53
N LEU A 91 -4.61 13.74 25.02
CA LEU A 91 -3.26 13.63 24.49
C LEU A 91 -2.86 12.15 24.44
N ALA A 92 -2.36 11.70 23.31
CA ALA A 92 -1.89 10.33 23.11
C ALA A 92 -0.59 10.31 22.31
N ALA A 93 0.24 9.30 22.55
CA ALA A 93 1.42 9.01 21.76
C ALA A 93 1.60 7.50 21.58
N SER A 94 2.24 7.09 20.48
CA SER A 94 2.59 5.69 20.24
C SER A 94 3.97 5.53 19.63
N VAL A 95 4.62 4.42 19.96
CA VAL A 95 5.94 4.03 19.47
C VAL A 95 5.87 2.59 18.97
N PRO A 96 6.25 2.32 17.70
CA PRO A 96 6.45 0.97 17.22
C PRO A 96 7.71 0.37 17.86
N LEU A 97 7.54 -0.77 18.52
CA LEU A 97 8.60 -1.65 18.98
C LEU A 97 8.74 -2.78 17.95
N GLY A 98 9.93 -3.37 17.74
CA GLY A 98 10.13 -4.35 16.66
C GLY A 98 9.15 -5.54 16.61
N LYS A 99 8.44 -5.85 17.71
CA LYS A 99 7.43 -6.92 17.80
C LYS A 99 5.99 -6.42 18.00
N GLY A 100 5.72 -5.12 18.12
CA GLY A 100 4.38 -4.60 18.44
C GLY A 100 4.40 -3.07 18.60
N VAL A 101 3.31 -2.47 19.06
CA VAL A 101 3.21 -1.02 19.25
C VAL A 101 2.79 -0.74 20.68
N VAL A 102 3.49 0.17 21.35
CA VAL A 102 3.09 0.67 22.66
C VAL A 102 2.47 2.05 22.49
N GLY A 103 1.36 2.28 23.20
CA GLY A 103 0.67 3.56 23.26
C GLY A 103 0.52 4.04 24.70
N VAL A 104 0.61 5.35 24.89
CA VAL A 104 0.30 6.02 26.16
C VAL A 104 -0.65 7.17 25.91
N ALA A 105 -1.52 7.45 26.87
CA ALA A 105 -2.60 8.41 26.68
C ALA A 105 -3.09 9.02 27.99
N TYR A 106 -3.61 10.25 27.87
CA TYR A 106 -4.27 11.00 28.93
C TYR A 106 -5.56 11.60 28.37
N ASN A 107 -6.66 11.46 29.13
CA ASN A 107 -7.91 12.15 28.88
C ASN A 107 -8.30 12.87 30.18
N GLY A 108 -8.69 14.13 30.07
CA GLY A 108 -9.12 14.94 31.21
C GLY A 108 -10.44 15.62 30.89
N ALA A 109 -11.38 15.57 31.82
CA ALA A 109 -12.60 16.34 31.80
C ALA A 109 -12.77 17.09 33.12
N GLY A 110 -13.28 18.32 33.09
CA GLY A 110 -13.57 19.01 34.33
C GLY A 110 -14.41 20.27 34.16
N MET A 111 -15.09 20.63 35.25
CA MET A 111 -15.87 21.86 35.36
C MET A 111 -15.67 22.49 36.74
N GLY A 112 -15.83 23.80 36.79
CA GLY A 112 -15.80 24.55 38.05
C GLY A 112 -16.78 25.71 38.01
N PHE A 113 -17.46 25.95 39.11
CA PHE A 113 -18.34 27.11 39.30
C PHE A 113 -18.28 27.61 40.74
N SER A 114 -18.64 28.87 40.96
CA SER A 114 -18.65 29.46 42.30
C SER A 114 -20.05 29.94 42.64
N THR A 115 -20.47 29.73 43.89
CA THR A 115 -21.70 30.31 44.45
C THR A 115 -21.36 31.16 45.68
N PRO A 116 -22.22 32.12 46.07
CA PRO A 116 -22.07 32.79 47.36
C PRO A 116 -22.10 31.78 48.51
N ALA A 117 -21.22 31.95 49.50
CA ALA A 117 -21.27 31.15 50.72
C ALA A 117 -22.60 31.36 51.45
N LEU A 118 -23.13 30.32 52.11
CA LEU A 118 -24.39 30.43 52.85
C LEU A 118 -24.10 30.70 54.33
N ASN A 119 -24.56 31.85 54.83
CA ASN A 119 -24.39 32.24 56.23
C ASN A 119 -25.68 31.99 57.02
N LEU A 120 -25.56 31.37 58.20
CA LEU A 120 -26.62 31.37 59.20
C LEU A 120 -26.59 32.71 59.93
N VAL A 121 -27.66 33.49 59.82
CA VAL A 121 -27.83 34.76 60.52
C VAL A 121 -29.03 34.66 61.45
N GLU A 122 -28.80 34.86 62.75
CA GLU A 122 -29.88 34.97 63.73
C GLU A 122 -30.57 36.33 63.55
N ILE A 123 -31.89 36.31 63.35
CA ILE A 123 -32.71 37.52 63.26
C ILE A 123 -33.33 37.85 64.61
N ALA A 124 -33.78 39.10 64.77
CA ALA A 124 -34.22 39.69 66.04
C ALA A 124 -35.31 38.90 66.82
N THR A 125 -35.96 37.92 66.20
CA THR A 125 -36.93 37.01 66.81
C THR A 125 -36.32 35.75 67.44
N GLY A 126 -35.00 35.55 67.38
CA GLY A 126 -34.31 34.33 67.82
C GLY A 126 -34.38 33.18 66.81
N GLU A 127 -34.90 33.43 65.61
CA GLU A 127 -34.89 32.48 64.49
C GLU A 127 -33.63 32.64 63.65
N TYR A 128 -33.18 31.56 63.02
CA TYR A 128 -32.05 31.58 62.09
C TYR A 128 -32.53 31.64 60.64
N ARG A 129 -31.90 32.48 59.83
CA ARG A 129 -32.09 32.52 58.37
C ARG A 129 -30.79 32.18 57.66
N ILE A 130 -30.90 31.42 56.57
CA ILE A 130 -29.79 31.18 55.65
C ILE A 130 -29.81 32.31 54.62
N ILE A 131 -28.76 33.14 54.62
CA ILE A 131 -28.61 34.28 53.72
C ILE A 131 -27.34 34.07 52.89
N PRO A 132 -27.40 34.23 51.55
CA PRO A 132 -26.20 34.25 50.71
C PRO A 132 -25.25 35.38 51.13
N SER A 133 -23.99 35.05 51.34
CA SER A 133 -22.92 35.99 51.67
C SER A 133 -22.68 36.95 50.51
N THR A 134 -22.51 38.24 50.81
CA THR A 134 -22.13 39.23 49.80
C THR A 134 -20.62 39.40 49.67
N THR A 135 -19.83 38.73 50.51
CA THR A 135 -18.37 38.90 50.60
C THR A 135 -17.59 37.59 50.46
N GLU A 136 -18.26 36.44 50.55
CA GLU A 136 -17.62 35.11 50.51
C GLU A 136 -18.26 34.22 49.45
N THR A 137 -17.45 33.40 48.80
CA THR A 137 -17.87 32.47 47.74
C THR A 137 -17.31 31.08 48.01
N VAL A 138 -18.11 30.05 47.74
CA VAL A 138 -17.67 28.65 47.71
C VAL A 138 -17.50 28.24 46.25
N SER A 139 -16.34 27.69 45.92
CA SER A 139 -16.05 27.14 44.59
C SER A 139 -16.25 25.63 44.59
N TYR A 140 -17.06 25.15 43.65
CA TYR A 140 -17.30 23.75 43.40
C TYR A 140 -16.51 23.32 42.16
N ASN A 141 -15.80 22.20 42.24
CA ASN A 141 -15.05 21.66 41.12
C ASN A 141 -15.31 20.16 40.96
N TYR A 142 -15.45 19.72 39.73
CA TYR A 142 -15.43 18.31 39.33
C TYR A 142 -14.28 18.10 38.36
N GLY A 143 -13.46 17.09 38.62
CA GLY A 143 -12.40 16.64 37.71
C GLY A 143 -12.49 15.14 37.52
N ASN A 144 -12.27 14.69 36.29
CA ASN A 144 -12.17 13.29 35.92
C ASN A 144 -11.01 13.14 34.94
N SER A 145 -10.14 12.16 35.19
CA SER A 145 -9.01 11.88 34.32
C SER A 145 -8.78 10.39 34.15
N VAL A 146 -8.37 10.03 32.93
CA VAL A 146 -8.07 8.66 32.53
C VAL A 146 -6.67 8.62 31.94
N PHE A 147 -5.79 7.85 32.57
CA PHE A 147 -4.49 7.48 31.99
C PHE A 147 -4.61 6.13 31.31
N SER A 148 -4.00 5.97 30.14
CA SER A 148 -4.09 4.76 29.34
C SER A 148 -2.70 4.25 28.94
N PHE A 149 -2.50 2.94 29.04
CA PHE A 149 -1.34 2.23 28.54
C PHE A 149 -1.79 1.08 27.64
N ALA A 150 -1.45 1.16 26.37
CA ALA A 150 -1.85 0.18 25.37
C ALA A 150 -0.65 -0.58 24.80
N TYR A 151 -0.86 -1.85 24.51
CA TYR A 151 0.06 -2.67 23.73
C TYR A 151 -0.72 -3.41 22.65
N SER A 152 -0.17 -3.46 21.45
CA SER A 152 -0.76 -4.21 20.33
C SER A 152 0.28 -4.93 19.51
N GLN A 153 -0.08 -6.10 19.01
CA GLN A 153 0.82 -6.95 18.24
C GLN A 153 0.05 -7.77 17.20
N THR A 154 0.67 -7.93 16.03
CA THR A 154 0.27 -8.92 15.03
C THR A 154 0.82 -10.29 15.44
N LEU A 155 -0.08 -11.27 15.63
CA LEU A 155 0.25 -12.60 16.15
C LEU A 155 -0.18 -13.68 15.15
N PHE A 156 0.67 -14.70 14.98
CA PHE A 156 0.46 -15.91 14.16
C PHE A 156 0.28 -15.69 12.65
N ARG A 157 -0.50 -14.69 12.23
CA ARG A 157 -0.76 -14.34 10.83
C ARG A 157 -0.62 -12.84 10.61
N PRO A 158 -0.15 -12.39 9.45
CA PRO A 158 0.06 -10.96 9.16
C PRO A 158 -1.22 -10.13 9.07
N ASP A 159 -2.38 -10.78 8.92
CA ASP A 159 -3.70 -10.20 8.77
C ASP A 159 -4.49 -10.08 10.09
N LEU A 160 -3.94 -10.56 11.22
CA LEU A 160 -4.63 -10.62 12.50
C LEU A 160 -3.81 -9.94 13.61
N SER A 161 -4.40 -8.92 14.21
CA SER A 161 -3.78 -8.13 15.27
C SER A 161 -4.63 -8.14 16.53
N PHE A 162 -3.95 -8.16 17.67
CA PHE A 162 -4.54 -8.13 19.00
C PHE A 162 -4.00 -6.92 19.76
N GLY A 163 -4.80 -6.34 20.64
CA GLY A 163 -4.35 -5.27 21.50
C GLY A 163 -5.10 -5.22 22.82
N ALA A 164 -4.44 -4.65 23.82
CA ALA A 164 -4.97 -4.41 25.14
C ALA A 164 -4.68 -2.97 25.56
N ASN A 165 -5.60 -2.34 26.29
CA ASN A 165 -5.46 -0.99 26.82
C ASN A 165 -5.86 -0.95 28.29
N LEU A 166 -4.88 -0.79 29.18
CA LEU A 166 -5.10 -0.60 30.61
C LEU A 166 -5.46 0.87 30.87
N LYS A 167 -6.61 1.12 31.50
CA LYS A 167 -7.10 2.44 31.86
C LYS A 167 -7.07 2.62 33.37
N MET A 168 -6.59 3.77 33.83
CA MET A 168 -6.56 4.17 35.24
C MET A 168 -7.38 5.45 35.39
N PHE A 169 -8.43 5.38 36.21
CA PHE A 169 -9.40 6.44 36.44
C PHE A 169 -9.09 7.18 37.73
N MET A 170 -9.20 8.51 37.69
CA MET A 170 -9.10 9.38 38.86
C MET A 170 -10.20 10.44 38.78
N GLU A 171 -11.02 10.52 39.81
CA GLU A 171 -12.07 11.52 39.92
C GLU A 171 -11.89 12.35 41.19
N ASN A 172 -12.28 13.61 41.14
CA ASN A 172 -12.27 14.49 42.29
C ASN A 172 -13.49 15.42 42.26
N ILE A 173 -14.11 15.58 43.42
CA ILE A 173 -15.16 16.56 43.68
C ILE A 173 -14.69 17.43 44.85
N SER A 174 -14.73 18.74 44.69
CA SER A 174 -14.49 19.69 45.77
C SER A 174 -15.58 20.76 45.83
N GLY A 175 -15.82 21.30 47.02
CA GLY A 175 -16.86 22.28 47.32
C GLY A 175 -16.83 22.61 48.80
N SER A 176 -17.94 22.43 49.51
CA SER A 176 -17.97 22.45 50.98
C SER A 176 -17.25 21.24 51.61
N ASP A 177 -17.10 20.16 50.85
CA ASP A 177 -16.37 18.95 51.25
C ASP A 177 -15.56 18.44 50.04
N THR A 178 -14.57 17.57 50.26
CA THR A 178 -13.72 17.02 49.19
C THR A 178 -13.76 15.50 49.16
N ALA A 179 -14.11 14.94 48.01
CA ALA A 179 -14.10 13.50 47.76
C ALA A 179 -13.24 13.17 46.53
N ASN A 180 -12.46 12.10 46.62
CA ASN A 180 -11.63 11.63 45.51
C ASN A 180 -11.94 10.16 45.23
N ALA A 181 -11.84 9.75 43.97
CA ALA A 181 -12.11 8.39 43.54
C ALA A 181 -10.99 7.86 42.64
N LYS A 182 -10.73 6.57 42.71
CA LYS A 182 -9.72 5.90 41.87
C LYS A 182 -10.24 4.55 41.38
N GLY A 183 -9.86 4.16 40.17
CA GLY A 183 -10.26 2.88 39.58
C GLY A 183 -9.35 2.47 38.43
N TYR A 184 -9.53 1.26 37.93
CA TYR A 184 -8.85 0.80 36.72
C TYR A 184 -9.70 -0.22 35.96
N ASP A 185 -9.46 -0.32 34.65
CA ASP A 185 -10.11 -1.27 33.76
C ASP A 185 -9.23 -1.63 32.57
N LEU A 186 -9.66 -2.59 31.77
CA LEU A 186 -8.98 -3.10 30.59
C LEU A 186 -9.92 -3.03 29.37
N ASP A 187 -9.40 -2.58 28.24
CA ASP A 187 -10.03 -2.81 26.94
C ASP A 187 -9.24 -3.87 26.17
N LEU A 188 -9.95 -4.73 25.44
CA LEU A 188 -9.37 -5.77 24.59
C LEU A 188 -9.89 -5.62 23.17
N GLY A 189 -8.97 -5.62 22.20
CA GLY A 189 -9.26 -5.34 20.80
C GLY A 189 -8.67 -6.38 19.86
N VAL A 190 -9.41 -6.70 18.80
CA VAL A 190 -8.99 -7.56 17.70
C VAL A 190 -9.24 -6.81 16.39
N LEU A 191 -8.27 -6.88 15.47
CA LEU A 191 -8.42 -6.37 14.11
C LEU A 191 -8.01 -7.44 13.10
N PHE A 192 -8.88 -7.72 12.14
CA PHE A 192 -8.69 -8.75 11.12
C PHE A 192 -8.83 -8.15 9.71
N LYS A 193 -7.83 -8.39 8.85
CA LYS A 193 -7.71 -7.83 7.49
C LYS A 193 -7.68 -8.94 6.44
N PRO A 194 -8.80 -9.64 6.19
CA PRO A 194 -8.86 -10.77 5.24
C PRO A 194 -8.56 -10.37 3.78
N HIS A 195 -8.71 -9.09 3.46
CA HIS A 195 -8.47 -8.55 2.12
C HIS A 195 -7.92 -7.11 2.24
N PRO A 196 -7.08 -6.61 1.31
CA PRO A 196 -6.56 -5.24 1.36
C PRO A 196 -7.61 -4.13 1.49
N SER A 197 -8.83 -4.40 1.02
CA SER A 197 -9.97 -3.48 1.08
C SER A 197 -10.90 -3.69 2.27
N LEU A 198 -10.84 -4.82 2.98
CA LEU A 198 -11.78 -5.16 4.04
C LEU A 198 -11.08 -5.30 5.38
N THR A 199 -11.56 -4.56 6.37
CA THR A 199 -11.12 -4.70 7.76
C THR A 199 -12.32 -4.99 8.64
N LEU A 200 -12.17 -5.95 9.54
CA LEU A 200 -13.16 -6.32 10.55
C LEU A 200 -12.54 -6.12 11.92
N GLY A 201 -13.33 -5.65 12.88
CA GLY A 201 -12.87 -5.36 14.23
C GLY A 201 -13.85 -5.87 15.28
N ALA A 202 -13.30 -6.28 16.42
CA ALA A 202 -14.06 -6.55 17.63
C ALA A 202 -13.37 -5.87 18.82
N LEU A 203 -14.16 -5.28 19.70
CA LEU A 203 -13.69 -4.56 20.87
C LEU A 203 -14.56 -4.94 22.07
N GLY A 204 -13.91 -5.29 23.17
CA GLY A 204 -14.51 -5.20 24.50
C GLY A 204 -13.87 -4.03 25.24
N LYS A 205 -14.64 -3.00 25.58
CA LYS A 205 -14.22 -1.97 26.53
C LYS A 205 -14.71 -2.30 27.93
N ASN A 206 -13.91 -1.94 28.92
CA ASN A 206 -14.22 -2.16 30.33
C ASN A 206 -14.56 -3.63 30.63
N VAL A 207 -13.66 -4.54 30.25
CA VAL A 207 -13.93 -5.99 30.31
C VAL A 207 -13.72 -6.59 31.69
N LEU A 208 -13.13 -5.85 32.64
CA LEU A 208 -12.90 -6.38 33.97
C LEU A 208 -14.21 -6.44 34.77
N PRO A 209 -14.49 -7.54 35.49
CA PRO A 209 -15.56 -7.55 36.47
C PRO A 209 -15.19 -6.67 37.66
N ALA A 210 -16.21 -6.13 38.36
CA ALA A 210 -16.08 -5.27 39.54
C ALA A 210 -15.19 -5.86 40.68
N SER A 211 -15.00 -7.18 40.71
CA SER A 211 -14.15 -7.88 41.69
C SER A 211 -12.66 -7.84 41.37
N LEU A 212 -12.27 -7.59 40.11
CA LEU A 212 -10.88 -7.59 39.62
C LEU A 212 -10.38 -6.22 39.15
N GLY A 213 -11.19 -5.18 39.32
CA GLY A 213 -11.09 -3.91 38.60
C GLY A 213 -12.49 -3.47 38.21
N GLY A 214 -12.68 -2.80 37.09
CA GLY A 214 -14.03 -2.57 36.55
C GLY A 214 -14.91 -1.64 37.38
N LYS A 215 -14.29 -0.87 38.27
CA LYS A 215 -14.98 0.05 39.17
C LYS A 215 -14.06 1.19 39.61
N VAL A 216 -14.69 2.27 40.03
CA VAL A 216 -14.11 3.40 40.71
C VAL A 216 -14.56 3.36 42.18
N VAL A 217 -13.62 3.59 43.09
CA VAL A 217 -13.87 3.59 44.54
C VAL A 217 -13.59 4.98 45.08
N TRP A 218 -14.59 5.59 45.69
CA TRP A 218 -14.52 6.89 46.33
C TRP A 218 -13.88 6.81 47.72
N SER A 219 -13.33 7.92 48.21
CA SER A 219 -12.80 8.06 49.58
C SER A 219 -13.85 7.82 50.66
N THR A 220 -15.14 7.85 50.30
CA THR A 220 -16.30 7.49 51.15
C THR A 220 -16.59 5.98 51.18
N ASN A 221 -15.78 5.16 50.52
CA ASN A 221 -16.01 3.74 50.24
C ASN A 221 -17.22 3.44 49.34
N LEU A 222 -17.75 4.46 48.67
CA LEU A 222 -18.75 4.24 47.62
C LEU A 222 -18.07 3.60 46.40
N GLU A 223 -18.60 2.48 45.94
CA GLU A 223 -18.15 1.82 44.70
C GLU A 223 -19.12 2.14 43.55
N GLU A 224 -18.55 2.47 42.39
CA GLU A 224 -19.29 2.68 41.15
C GLU A 224 -18.66 1.85 40.03
N THR A 225 -19.45 1.05 39.32
CA THR A 225 -18.93 0.14 38.30
C THR A 225 -18.80 0.82 36.94
N LEU A 226 -17.85 0.36 36.14
CA LEU A 226 -17.68 0.78 34.75
C LEU A 226 -18.47 -0.17 33.85
N PRO A 227 -19.45 0.33 33.07
CA PRO A 227 -20.20 -0.53 32.16
C PRO A 227 -19.31 -1.12 31.08
N MET A 228 -19.42 -2.44 30.87
CA MET A 228 -18.81 -3.13 29.74
C MET A 228 -19.49 -2.73 28.44
N VAL A 229 -18.68 -2.55 27.40
CA VAL A 229 -19.16 -2.27 26.05
C VAL A 229 -18.56 -3.28 25.08
N LEU A 230 -19.40 -3.95 24.30
CA LEU A 230 -18.98 -4.81 23.21
C LEU A 230 -19.29 -4.12 21.89
N SER A 231 -18.29 -4.01 21.01
CA SER A 231 -18.45 -3.43 19.68
C SER A 231 -17.93 -4.39 18.61
N LEU A 232 -18.71 -4.53 17.54
CA LEU A 232 -18.32 -5.23 16.32
C LEU A 232 -18.38 -4.27 15.15
N GLY A 233 -17.33 -4.21 14.35
CA GLY A 233 -17.19 -3.22 13.29
C GLY A 233 -16.61 -3.77 12.00
N GLY A 234 -16.94 -3.11 10.90
CA GLY A 234 -16.39 -3.42 9.59
C GLY A 234 -16.16 -2.16 8.76
N SER A 235 -15.06 -2.13 8.01
CA SER A 235 -14.78 -1.07 7.04
C SER A 235 -14.35 -1.63 5.69
N LEU A 236 -14.82 -0.97 4.62
CA LEU A 236 -14.47 -1.24 3.24
C LEU A 236 -13.78 -0.02 2.64
N LYS A 237 -12.61 -0.24 2.04
CA LYS A 237 -11.74 0.79 1.49
C LYS A 237 -11.39 0.49 0.02
N TRP A 238 -11.58 1.47 -0.85
CA TRP A 238 -11.22 1.34 -2.26
C TRP A 238 -10.69 2.63 -2.85
N ASP A 239 -9.79 2.50 -3.83
CA ASP A 239 -9.30 3.61 -4.64
C ASP A 239 -10.13 3.72 -5.92
N ALA A 240 -10.99 4.74 -5.97
CA ALA A 240 -11.75 5.07 -7.15
C ALA A 240 -10.89 5.95 -8.07
N LYS A 241 -10.16 5.34 -9.02
CA LYS A 241 -9.20 5.96 -9.98
C LYS A 241 -9.28 7.48 -10.24
N ARG A 242 -10.47 8.05 -10.44
CA ARG A 242 -10.68 9.49 -10.72
C ARG A 242 -11.26 10.31 -9.56
N LEU A 243 -11.81 9.65 -8.55
CA LEU A 243 -12.44 10.24 -7.38
C LEU A 243 -11.57 10.13 -6.11
N GLY A 244 -10.45 9.40 -6.17
CA GLY A 244 -9.59 9.18 -5.01
C GLY A 244 -10.08 8.04 -4.11
N GLU A 245 -9.61 8.05 -2.87
CA GLU A 245 -9.84 6.94 -1.93
C GLU A 245 -11.12 7.15 -1.14
N ILE A 246 -11.94 6.11 -1.04
CA ILE A 246 -13.19 6.13 -0.26
C ILE A 246 -13.16 4.98 0.73
N THR A 247 -13.57 5.29 1.97
CA THR A 247 -13.78 4.33 3.05
C THR A 247 -15.20 4.45 3.55
N VAL A 248 -15.90 3.33 3.69
CA VAL A 248 -17.19 3.25 4.38
C VAL A 248 -17.12 2.22 5.48
N GLY A 249 -17.94 2.35 6.51
CA GLY A 249 -18.03 1.33 7.52
C GLY A 249 -19.22 1.50 8.45
N ALA A 250 -19.40 0.50 9.29
CA ALA A 250 -20.41 0.48 10.34
C ALA A 250 -19.90 -0.31 11.56
N ASP A 251 -20.28 0.15 12.74
CA ASP A 251 -20.08 -0.54 14.01
C ASP A 251 -21.44 -0.75 14.70
N TYR A 252 -21.53 -1.84 15.47
CA TYR A 252 -22.67 -2.17 16.33
C TYR A 252 -22.20 -2.31 17.78
N GLU A 253 -22.75 -1.50 18.68
CA GLU A 253 -22.39 -1.42 20.09
C GLU A 253 -23.47 -2.04 20.99
N LEU A 254 -23.06 -2.83 21.99
CA LEU A 254 -23.89 -3.44 23.03
C LEU A 254 -23.33 -3.14 24.43
N LYS A 255 -24.22 -2.94 25.41
CA LYS A 255 -23.87 -2.68 26.82
C LYS A 255 -24.41 -3.79 27.74
N PRO A 256 -23.84 -5.00 27.70
CA PRO A 256 -24.40 -6.19 28.34
C PRO A 256 -24.53 -6.11 29.87
N THR A 257 -23.75 -5.25 30.54
CA THR A 257 -23.84 -5.04 32.00
C THR A 257 -24.91 -4.03 32.39
N GLN A 258 -25.62 -3.43 31.44
CA GLN A 258 -26.73 -2.50 31.68
C GLN A 258 -28.04 -3.11 31.18
N ALA A 259 -28.95 -3.38 32.13
CA ALA A 259 -30.27 -3.92 31.80
C ALA A 259 -31.06 -2.94 30.90
N ASN A 260 -31.88 -3.50 30.00
CA ASN A 260 -32.79 -2.78 29.12
C ASN A 260 -32.14 -1.79 28.13
N THR A 261 -30.82 -1.81 27.92
CA THR A 261 -30.18 -0.95 26.91
C THR A 261 -30.38 -1.47 25.48
N LEU A 262 -30.57 -0.56 24.53
CA LEU A 262 -30.64 -0.87 23.11
C LEU A 262 -29.24 -0.97 22.51
N GLY A 263 -29.09 -1.81 21.48
CA GLY A 263 -27.89 -1.81 20.66
C GLY A 263 -27.85 -0.56 19.77
N LEU A 264 -26.65 0.01 19.60
CA LEU A 264 -26.45 1.25 18.86
C LEU A 264 -25.71 0.98 17.56
N ILE A 265 -26.10 1.68 16.50
CA ILE A 265 -25.42 1.64 15.21
C ILE A 265 -24.65 2.94 15.00
N HIS A 266 -23.40 2.78 14.60
CA HIS A 266 -22.53 3.87 14.19
C HIS A 266 -22.13 3.62 12.74
N ALA A 267 -22.30 4.59 11.85
CA ALA A 267 -21.97 4.43 10.44
C ALA A 267 -21.30 5.68 9.90
N GLY A 268 -20.34 5.51 8.98
CA GLY A 268 -19.57 6.63 8.46
C GLY A 268 -18.98 6.40 7.09
N ILE A 269 -18.71 7.52 6.41
CA ILE A 269 -17.96 7.59 5.16
C ILE A 269 -16.80 8.57 5.30
N GLU A 270 -15.67 8.22 4.72
CA GLU A 270 -14.49 9.08 4.55
C GLU A 270 -14.09 9.09 3.08
N TRP A 271 -13.85 10.27 2.54
CA TRP A 271 -13.48 10.48 1.15
C TRP A 271 -12.23 11.36 1.05
N TRP A 272 -11.18 10.81 0.46
CA TRP A 272 -9.91 11.48 0.14
C TRP A 272 -9.80 11.72 -1.37
N PRO A 273 -10.36 12.81 -1.91
CA PRO A 273 -10.22 13.15 -3.33
C PRO A 273 -8.78 13.39 -3.76
N ILE A 274 -7.94 13.85 -2.83
CA ILE A 274 -6.50 14.05 -2.99
C ILE A 274 -5.79 13.67 -1.67
N PRO A 275 -4.50 13.30 -1.69
CA PRO A 275 -3.77 12.91 -0.47
C PRO A 275 -3.66 14.00 0.62
N LEU A 276 -4.00 15.24 0.29
CA LEU A 276 -3.95 16.42 1.17
C LEU A 276 -5.25 16.65 1.96
N PHE A 277 -6.40 16.23 1.44
CA PHE A 277 -7.71 16.65 1.97
C PHE A 277 -8.69 15.48 2.07
N ALA A 278 -9.44 15.43 3.17
CA ALA A 278 -10.53 14.47 3.37
C ALA A 278 -11.83 15.18 3.74
N ALA A 279 -12.95 14.62 3.32
CA ALA A 279 -14.29 14.95 3.79
C ALA A 279 -14.98 13.72 4.39
N ARG A 280 -15.82 13.92 5.40
CA ARG A 280 -16.48 12.86 6.17
C ARG A 280 -17.91 13.21 6.51
N ALA A 281 -18.71 12.16 6.64
CA ALA A 281 -20.05 12.22 7.20
C ALA A 281 -20.36 10.92 7.94
N GLY A 282 -21.26 10.98 8.91
CA GLY A 282 -21.69 9.80 9.64
C GLY A 282 -22.94 9.99 10.47
N ILE A 283 -23.45 8.87 10.96
CA ILE A 283 -24.59 8.75 11.86
C ILE A 283 -24.08 8.08 13.13
N ASP A 284 -24.31 8.74 14.27
CA ASP A 284 -24.02 8.23 15.61
C ASP A 284 -25.35 8.02 16.33
N GLN A 285 -25.74 6.77 16.60
CA GLN A 285 -26.94 6.50 17.38
C GLN A 285 -26.70 6.67 18.87
N ASP A 286 -27.67 7.27 19.56
CA ASP A 286 -27.69 7.35 21.02
C ASP A 286 -29.05 6.92 21.58
N VAL A 287 -29.09 6.56 22.86
CA VAL A 287 -30.29 6.11 23.55
C VAL A 287 -31.02 7.31 24.16
N ILE A 288 -32.33 7.41 23.92
CA ILE A 288 -33.22 8.42 24.50
C ILE A 288 -34.36 7.79 25.30
N GLY A 289 -34.82 8.48 26.34
CA GLY A 289 -35.99 8.06 27.12
C GLY A 289 -37.29 8.52 26.46
N LYS A 290 -38.32 7.66 26.45
CA LYS A 290 -39.66 8.00 25.99
C LYS A 290 -40.47 8.68 27.10
N ASP A 291 -41.32 9.65 26.75
CA ASP A 291 -42.12 10.49 27.67
C ASP A 291 -43.05 9.72 28.65
N SER A 292 -43.22 8.40 28.51
CA SER A 292 -44.12 7.57 29.33
C SER A 292 -43.43 6.56 30.26
N GLY A 293 -42.13 6.68 30.53
CA GLY A 293 -41.42 5.90 31.56
C GLY A 293 -40.96 4.51 31.14
N THR A 294 -39.73 4.18 31.51
CA THR A 294 -38.95 2.92 31.29
C THR A 294 -38.69 2.47 29.84
N ALA A 295 -39.42 2.95 28.83
CA ALA A 295 -39.15 2.63 27.44
C ALA A 295 -38.01 3.51 26.88
N LEU A 296 -37.03 2.86 26.24
CA LEU A 296 -35.90 3.50 25.58
C LEU A 296 -36.11 3.45 24.06
N GLU A 297 -35.73 4.53 23.37
CA GLU A 297 -35.68 4.63 21.90
C GLU A 297 -34.28 5.07 21.46
N THR A 298 -34.03 5.12 20.15
CA THR A 298 -32.76 5.62 19.60
C THR A 298 -32.97 6.93 18.85
N THR A 299 -32.02 7.84 18.98
CA THR A 299 -31.91 9.05 18.16
C THR A 299 -30.72 8.93 17.21
N ASN A 300 -30.75 9.63 16.08
CA ASN A 300 -29.67 9.66 15.10
C ASN A 300 -28.97 11.03 15.13
N ASN A 301 -27.74 11.07 15.65
CA ASN A 301 -26.91 12.26 15.63
C ASN A 301 -26.13 12.32 14.31
N PHE A 302 -26.31 13.39 13.54
CA PHE A 302 -25.59 13.60 12.30
C PHE A 302 -24.24 14.23 12.56
N THR A 303 -23.22 13.68 11.89
CA THR A 303 -21.85 14.11 12.02
C THR A 303 -21.25 14.41 10.65
N SER A 304 -20.30 15.34 10.62
CA SER A 304 -19.49 15.63 9.45
C SER A 304 -18.09 16.02 9.87
N GLY A 305 -17.14 15.99 8.95
CA GLY A 305 -15.79 16.44 9.26
C GLY A 305 -14.91 16.61 8.04
N VAL A 306 -13.79 17.28 8.26
CA VAL A 306 -12.78 17.50 7.24
C VAL A 306 -11.39 17.25 7.83
N SER A 307 -10.46 16.82 6.98
CA SER A 307 -9.03 16.79 7.34
C SER A 307 -8.20 17.53 6.34
N LEU A 308 -7.11 18.12 6.84
CA LEU A 308 -6.00 18.61 6.04
C LEU A 308 -4.71 17.92 6.49
N LYS A 309 -3.92 17.42 5.54
CA LYS A 309 -2.65 16.73 5.80
C LYS A 309 -1.47 17.50 5.20
N ILE A 310 -0.69 18.17 6.04
CA ILE A 310 0.48 18.95 5.61
C ILE A 310 1.73 18.30 6.19
N ALA A 311 2.58 17.76 5.30
CA ALA A 311 3.75 16.98 5.68
C ALA A 311 3.38 15.83 6.65
N ASP A 312 3.99 15.80 7.83
CA ASP A 312 3.77 14.79 8.87
C ASP A 312 2.61 15.15 9.83
N PHE A 313 1.94 16.29 9.61
CA PHE A 313 0.84 16.76 10.44
C PHE A 313 -0.53 16.51 9.78
N ARG A 314 -1.52 16.16 10.60
CA ARG A 314 -2.93 16.04 10.22
C ARG A 314 -3.77 16.93 11.13
N PHE A 315 -4.58 17.77 10.53
CA PHE A 315 -5.53 18.65 11.21
C PHE A 315 -6.92 18.14 10.90
N ASP A 316 -7.67 17.75 11.92
CA ASP A 316 -9.02 17.22 11.78
C ASP A 316 -10.00 18.16 12.46
N LEU A 317 -11.09 18.49 11.76
CA LEU A 317 -12.23 19.21 12.32
C LEU A 317 -13.47 18.34 12.14
N ALA A 318 -14.26 18.19 13.19
CA ALA A 318 -15.54 17.51 13.13
C ALA A 318 -16.66 18.38 13.66
N TYR A 319 -17.81 18.25 13.01
CA TYR A 319 -19.09 18.73 13.48
C TYR A 319 -19.93 17.55 13.93
N HIS A 320 -20.36 17.51 15.20
CA HIS A 320 -21.17 16.42 15.76
C HIS A 320 -22.37 17.01 16.50
N ARG A 321 -23.58 16.80 15.96
CA ARG A 321 -24.81 17.35 16.53
C ARG A 321 -25.49 16.36 17.45
N TYR A 322 -25.52 16.68 18.74
CA TYR A 322 -26.28 15.94 19.75
C TYR A 322 -27.72 16.46 19.79
N ASN A 323 -28.68 15.68 19.30
CA ASN A 323 -30.08 16.10 19.20
C ASN A 323 -30.73 16.34 20.57
N ASP A 324 -30.36 15.56 21.58
CA ASP A 324 -30.98 15.63 22.92
C ASP A 324 -30.31 16.67 23.82
N VAL A 325 -29.06 17.03 23.52
CA VAL A 325 -28.26 17.98 24.31
C VAL A 325 -27.82 19.12 23.42
N THR A 326 -28.76 19.99 23.09
CA THR A 326 -28.54 21.15 22.17
C THR A 326 -27.49 22.14 22.68
N ALA A 327 -27.18 22.14 23.97
CA ALA A 327 -26.15 22.98 24.58
C ALA A 327 -24.72 22.42 24.44
N ASN A 328 -24.56 21.20 23.90
CA ASN A 328 -23.26 20.56 23.77
C ASN A 328 -22.40 21.17 22.65
N ASP A 329 -21.07 21.17 22.81
CA ASP A 329 -20.19 21.57 21.71
C ASP A 329 -20.47 20.72 20.49
N THR A 330 -20.58 21.43 19.38
CA THR A 330 -20.83 20.79 18.09
C THR A 330 -19.54 20.68 17.27
N TYR A 331 -18.43 21.31 17.69
CA TYR A 331 -17.18 21.35 16.95
C TYR A 331 -16.03 20.75 17.74
N TYR A 332 -15.29 19.83 17.13
CA TYR A 332 -14.13 19.16 17.71
C TYR A 332 -12.92 19.32 16.80
N PHE A 333 -11.79 19.69 17.37
CA PHE A 333 -10.53 19.82 16.65
C PHE A 333 -9.49 18.85 17.20
N SER A 334 -8.82 18.12 16.32
CA SER A 334 -7.65 17.32 16.68
C SER A 334 -6.44 17.59 15.81
N LEU A 335 -5.27 17.59 16.44
CA LEU A 335 -3.97 17.66 15.80
C LEU A 335 -3.26 16.32 15.95
N GLY A 336 -2.98 15.69 14.81
CA GLY A 336 -2.17 14.49 14.72
C GLY A 336 -0.78 14.77 14.13
N TYR A 337 0.23 14.08 14.63
CA TYR A 337 1.54 13.99 14.02
C TYR A 337 1.87 12.52 13.77
N ARG A 338 2.32 12.19 12.56
CA ARG A 338 2.79 10.85 12.19
C ARG A 338 4.13 11.01 11.48
N ALA A 339 5.20 10.56 12.11
CA ALA A 339 6.53 10.66 11.55
C ALA A 339 6.61 9.94 10.19
N SER A 340 7.26 10.56 9.20
CA SER A 340 7.52 9.92 7.92
C SER A 340 8.40 8.67 8.08
N LYS A 341 8.09 7.62 7.31
CA LYS A 341 8.91 6.41 7.23
C LYS A 341 10.20 6.70 6.46
N LEU A 342 11.33 6.73 7.17
CA LEU A 342 12.65 6.90 6.55
C LEU A 342 12.90 5.77 5.53
N VAL A 343 13.02 6.11 4.25
CA VAL A 343 13.48 5.17 3.21
C VAL A 343 15.01 5.27 3.17
N PRO A 344 15.75 4.26 3.66
CA PRO A 344 17.15 4.47 3.99
C PRO A 344 18.06 4.72 2.77
N LEU A 345 17.68 4.19 1.60
CA LEU A 345 18.42 4.23 0.36
C LEU A 345 17.45 4.22 -0.82
N THR A 346 17.60 5.17 -1.74
CA THR A 346 16.79 5.29 -2.96
C THR A 346 17.71 5.38 -4.17
N VAL A 347 17.54 4.50 -5.15
CA VAL A 347 18.21 4.61 -6.45
C VAL A 347 17.32 5.39 -7.40
N LEU A 348 17.85 6.47 -7.99
CA LEU A 348 17.15 7.34 -8.92
C LEU A 348 17.40 6.94 -10.39
N SER A 349 18.56 6.37 -10.69
CA SER A 349 18.95 5.90 -12.02
C SER A 349 19.98 4.77 -11.88
N PRO A 350 20.02 3.80 -12.81
CA PRO A 350 18.95 3.50 -13.77
C PRO A 350 17.70 2.97 -13.06
N ALA A 351 16.56 3.00 -13.74
CA ALA A 351 15.39 2.27 -13.30
C ALA A 351 15.66 0.74 -13.34
N ASP A 352 15.01 -0.02 -12.46
CA ASP A 352 15.01 -1.48 -12.58
C ASP A 352 14.35 -1.91 -13.90
N LYS A 353 14.80 -3.02 -14.47
CA LYS A 353 14.38 -3.55 -15.78
C LYS A 353 14.71 -2.65 -16.97
N LEU A 354 15.82 -1.91 -16.92
CA LEU A 354 16.30 -1.10 -18.03
C LEU A 354 16.74 -1.98 -19.21
N ILE A 355 16.29 -1.67 -20.43
CA ILE A 355 16.87 -2.17 -21.67
C ILE A 355 17.69 -1.03 -22.30
N THR A 356 18.95 -1.28 -22.60
CA THR A 356 19.86 -0.29 -23.18
C THR A 356 20.79 -0.95 -24.20
N ASN A 357 21.41 -0.15 -25.06
CA ASN A 357 22.51 -0.58 -25.93
C ASN A 357 23.84 0.09 -25.55
N GLU A 358 23.84 0.87 -24.47
CA GLU A 358 25.03 1.52 -23.92
C GLU A 358 25.94 0.52 -23.19
N VAL A 359 27.25 0.77 -23.24
CA VAL A 359 28.27 -0.09 -22.61
C VAL A 359 28.34 0.14 -21.11
N THR A 360 27.95 1.32 -20.64
CA THR A 360 27.97 1.72 -19.25
C THR A 360 26.63 2.33 -18.86
N VAL A 361 26.35 2.36 -17.56
CA VAL A 361 25.20 3.06 -16.99
C VAL A 361 25.60 3.84 -15.75
N MET A 362 25.07 5.06 -15.65
CA MET A 362 25.24 5.90 -14.47
C MET A 362 24.23 5.51 -13.40
N VAL A 363 24.74 4.93 -12.31
CA VAL A 363 23.96 4.64 -11.11
C VAL A 363 23.99 5.87 -10.21
N ARG A 364 22.81 6.43 -9.91
CA ARG A 364 22.64 7.62 -9.05
C ARG A 364 21.59 7.34 -7.98
N GLY A 365 21.79 7.88 -6.78
CA GLY A 365 20.78 7.74 -5.73
C GLY A 365 20.99 8.67 -4.54
N LYS A 366 20.08 8.56 -3.58
CA LYS A 366 20.03 9.31 -2.32
C LYS A 366 20.08 8.38 -1.12
N VAL A 367 20.68 8.89 -0.05
CA VAL A 367 20.81 8.25 1.26
C VAL A 367 20.21 9.17 2.29
N GLU A 368 19.15 8.72 2.94
CA GLU A 368 18.43 9.48 3.96
C GLU A 368 18.66 8.92 5.38
N HIS A 369 19.33 7.77 5.49
CA HIS A 369 19.61 7.13 6.77
C HIS A 369 20.98 7.52 7.34
N PRO A 370 21.07 8.11 8.55
CA PRO A 370 22.32 8.64 9.11
C PRO A 370 23.39 7.59 9.42
N LYS A 371 22.98 6.32 9.58
CA LYS A 371 23.92 5.20 9.78
C LYS A 371 24.56 4.69 8.49
N ILE A 372 24.02 5.02 7.31
CA ILE A 372 24.66 4.63 6.04
C ILE A 372 25.80 5.61 5.79
N LYS A 373 27.04 5.11 5.77
CA LYS A 373 28.25 5.93 5.58
C LYS A 373 28.83 5.80 4.18
N SER A 374 28.64 4.66 3.53
CA SER A 374 29.10 4.41 2.17
C SER A 374 28.09 3.57 1.41
N ILE A 375 28.17 3.63 0.09
CA ILE A 375 27.40 2.77 -0.81
C ILE A 375 28.36 1.78 -1.46
N LYS A 376 27.98 0.51 -1.51
CA LYS A 376 28.64 -0.51 -2.32
C LYS A 376 27.80 -0.76 -3.57
N ILE A 377 28.36 -0.50 -4.75
CA ILE A 377 27.77 -0.78 -6.05
C ILE A 377 28.54 -1.94 -6.67
N ASN A 378 27.92 -3.12 -6.75
CA ASN A 378 28.61 -4.38 -7.04
C ASN A 378 29.82 -4.53 -6.12
N ASP A 379 31.04 -4.48 -6.63
CA ASP A 379 32.27 -4.58 -5.83
C ASP A 379 32.93 -3.24 -5.52
N GLN A 380 32.39 -2.13 -6.03
CA GLN A 380 32.94 -0.79 -5.85
C GLN A 380 32.33 -0.09 -4.63
N ILE A 381 33.18 0.48 -3.76
CA ILE A 381 32.73 1.37 -2.68
C ILE A 381 32.69 2.81 -3.21
N VAL A 382 31.57 3.47 -2.97
CA VAL A 382 31.23 4.82 -3.44
C VAL A 382 30.90 5.68 -2.23
N ALA A 383 31.57 6.83 -2.14
CA ALA A 383 31.33 7.79 -1.07
C ALA A 383 30.01 8.53 -1.28
N VAL A 384 29.30 8.80 -0.18
CA VAL A 384 28.08 9.62 -0.18
C VAL A 384 28.47 11.09 -0.01
N LYS A 385 28.17 11.93 -0.99
CA LYS A 385 28.41 13.37 -0.96
C LYS A 385 27.07 14.10 -0.82
N LYS A 386 26.90 14.87 0.27
CA LYS A 386 25.66 15.62 0.55
C LYS A 386 24.39 14.75 0.45
N GLY A 387 24.43 13.54 1.01
CA GLY A 387 23.31 12.59 0.97
C GLY A 387 23.05 11.95 -0.40
N SER A 388 23.92 12.15 -1.40
CA SER A 388 23.78 11.55 -2.73
C SER A 388 25.01 10.74 -3.12
N PHE A 389 24.85 9.79 -4.03
CA PHE A 389 25.95 9.02 -4.59
C PHE A 389 25.76 8.85 -6.10
N GLU A 390 26.89 8.70 -6.79
CA GLU A 390 26.89 8.31 -8.19
C GLU A 390 28.12 7.47 -8.53
N ALA A 391 27.96 6.51 -9.44
CA ALA A 391 29.05 5.77 -10.06
C ALA A 391 28.66 5.25 -11.44
N GLU A 392 29.65 5.10 -12.30
CA GLU A 392 29.49 4.46 -13.60
C GLU A 392 29.72 2.95 -13.46
N VAL A 393 28.81 2.15 -14.01
CA VAL A 393 28.89 0.69 -14.00
C VAL A 393 28.99 0.18 -15.43
N SER A 394 30.02 -0.63 -15.71
CA SER A 394 30.17 -1.32 -16.99
C SER A 394 29.21 -2.50 -17.11
N LEU A 395 28.56 -2.63 -18.26
CA LEU A 395 27.59 -3.68 -18.57
C LEU A 395 28.20 -4.70 -19.54
N MET A 396 28.09 -5.98 -19.21
CA MET A 396 28.35 -7.08 -20.14
C MET A 396 27.22 -7.17 -21.18
N LEU A 397 27.49 -7.74 -22.35
CA LEU A 397 26.43 -7.98 -23.34
C LEU A 397 25.41 -8.98 -22.75
N GLY A 398 24.12 -8.69 -22.88
CA GLY A 398 23.03 -9.47 -22.29
C GLY A 398 22.62 -9.00 -20.91
N LYS A 399 22.25 -9.95 -20.04
CA LYS A 399 21.67 -9.69 -18.72
C LYS A 399 22.73 -9.26 -17.71
N ASN A 400 22.48 -8.17 -16.99
CA ASN A 400 23.35 -7.63 -15.94
C ASN A 400 22.57 -7.36 -14.66
N THR A 401 23.19 -7.65 -13.53
CA THR A 401 22.67 -7.33 -12.20
C THR A 401 23.56 -6.30 -11.51
N ILE A 402 22.94 -5.23 -11.04
CA ILE A 402 23.61 -4.19 -10.27
C ILE A 402 23.05 -4.20 -8.85
N TRP A 403 23.89 -4.50 -7.88
CA TRP A 403 23.57 -4.44 -6.46
C TRP A 403 24.02 -3.10 -5.88
N VAL A 404 23.09 -2.34 -5.32
CA VAL A 404 23.37 -1.08 -4.62
C VAL A 404 23.06 -1.27 -3.15
N SER A 405 24.08 -1.27 -2.29
CA SER A 405 23.94 -1.54 -0.86
C SER A 405 24.44 -0.38 -0.01
N GLY A 406 23.63 0.10 0.93
CA GLY A 406 24.04 1.08 1.92
C GLY A 406 24.68 0.41 3.14
N LEU A 407 25.94 0.74 3.43
CA LEU A 407 26.74 0.13 4.48
C LEU A 407 26.86 1.04 5.71
N ASP A 408 26.87 0.44 6.90
CA ASP A 408 27.21 1.13 8.15
C ASP A 408 28.73 1.30 8.35
N GLU A 409 29.13 1.92 9.47
CA GLU A 409 30.54 2.14 9.84
C GLU A 409 31.35 0.83 9.94
N LYS A 410 30.69 -0.29 10.21
CA LYS A 410 31.33 -1.62 10.31
C LYS A 410 31.29 -2.38 8.98
N GLY A 411 30.80 -1.76 7.90
CA GLY A 411 30.66 -2.37 6.59
C GLY A 411 29.47 -3.32 6.45
N LYS A 412 28.54 -3.35 7.43
CA LYS A 412 27.33 -4.19 7.35
C LYS A 412 26.28 -3.51 6.50
N ALA A 413 25.64 -4.27 5.60
CA ALA A 413 24.55 -3.76 4.79
C ALA A 413 23.29 -3.48 5.64
N ILE A 414 22.78 -2.25 5.56
CA ILE A 414 21.52 -1.81 6.15
C ILE A 414 20.36 -2.04 5.17
N LYS A 415 20.57 -1.68 3.89
CA LYS A 415 19.60 -1.85 2.82
C LYS A 415 20.33 -2.14 1.51
N SER A 416 19.77 -3.05 0.72
CA SER A 416 20.23 -3.36 -0.64
C SER A 416 19.09 -3.21 -1.64
N VAL A 417 19.43 -2.74 -2.83
CA VAL A 417 18.56 -2.59 -4.00
C VAL A 417 19.19 -3.37 -5.15
N LYS A 418 18.41 -4.24 -5.79
CA LYS A 418 18.80 -4.98 -7.00
C LYS A 418 18.24 -4.24 -8.21
N LEU A 419 19.07 -3.93 -9.19
CA LEU A 419 18.66 -3.43 -10.49
C LEU A 419 19.02 -4.45 -11.56
N ARG A 420 18.09 -4.69 -12.48
CA ARG A 420 18.27 -5.59 -13.62
C ARG A 420 18.36 -4.78 -14.88
N VAL A 421 19.42 -5.00 -15.65
CA VAL A 421 19.70 -4.25 -16.89
C VAL A 421 20.00 -5.22 -18.01
N LEU A 422 19.26 -5.12 -19.12
CA LEU A 422 19.52 -5.86 -20.34
C LEU A 422 20.30 -4.96 -21.31
N ARG A 423 21.55 -5.32 -21.62
CA ARG A 423 22.34 -4.67 -22.66
C ARG A 423 22.19 -5.43 -23.98
N LEU A 424 21.55 -4.81 -24.96
CA LEU A 424 21.47 -5.32 -26.33
C LEU A 424 22.69 -4.92 -27.15
N LYS A 425 23.04 -5.74 -28.15
CA LYS A 425 24.13 -5.45 -29.09
C LYS A 425 23.73 -4.31 -30.02
N LYS A 426 24.54 -3.24 -30.06
CA LYS A 426 24.43 -2.14 -31.02
C LYS A 426 25.32 -2.42 -32.24
N PHE A 427 24.89 -1.97 -33.41
CA PHE A 427 25.70 -1.98 -34.63
C PHE A 427 25.81 -0.56 -35.19
N ALA A 428 27.01 -0.19 -35.67
CA ALA A 428 27.31 1.17 -36.11
C ALA A 428 26.52 1.62 -37.35
N ASP A 429 26.14 0.67 -38.20
CA ASP A 429 25.42 0.88 -39.47
C ASP A 429 23.91 0.58 -39.38
N VAL A 430 23.37 0.47 -38.16
CA VAL A 430 21.93 0.27 -37.92
C VAL A 430 21.37 1.48 -37.17
N PRO A 431 20.69 2.41 -37.86
CA PRO A 431 20.03 3.56 -37.25
C PRO A 431 18.98 3.19 -36.19
N SER A 432 18.70 4.11 -35.27
CA SER A 432 17.74 3.89 -34.18
C SER A 432 16.30 3.70 -34.65
N ASP A 433 15.96 4.20 -35.82
CA ASP A 433 14.64 4.10 -36.47
C ASP A 433 14.60 3.02 -37.56
N TYR A 434 15.68 2.23 -37.72
CA TYR A 434 15.74 1.19 -38.73
C TYR A 434 14.69 0.09 -38.48
N TRP A 435 13.91 -0.25 -39.51
CA TRP A 435 12.73 -1.12 -39.41
C TRP A 435 13.02 -2.51 -38.81
N ALA A 436 14.23 -3.06 -39.03
CA ALA A 436 14.64 -4.36 -38.50
C ALA A 436 15.50 -4.28 -37.24
N ARG A 437 15.71 -3.07 -36.66
CA ARG A 437 16.65 -2.83 -35.56
C ARG A 437 16.45 -3.82 -34.42
N GLU A 438 15.23 -3.96 -33.92
CA GLU A 438 14.93 -4.83 -32.79
C GLU A 438 15.37 -6.28 -33.04
N ALA A 439 15.01 -6.85 -34.19
CA ALA A 439 15.42 -8.21 -34.55
C ALA A 439 16.94 -8.33 -34.68
N ILE A 440 17.59 -7.34 -35.28
CA ILE A 440 19.05 -7.31 -35.45
C ILE A 440 19.76 -7.27 -34.10
N GLU A 441 19.37 -6.36 -33.20
CA GLU A 441 19.98 -6.20 -31.88
C GLU A 441 19.76 -7.45 -31.02
N LEU A 442 18.55 -8.03 -31.03
CA LEU A 442 18.24 -9.27 -30.31
C LEU A 442 19.05 -10.47 -30.83
N LEU A 443 19.08 -10.69 -32.15
CA LEU A 443 19.83 -11.81 -32.73
C LEU A 443 21.34 -11.61 -32.61
N GLY A 444 21.82 -10.37 -32.63
CA GLY A 444 23.20 -10.03 -32.32
C GLY A 444 23.56 -10.34 -30.87
N THR A 445 22.65 -10.04 -29.93
CA THR A 445 22.81 -10.33 -28.49
C THR A 445 22.80 -11.83 -28.20
N LEU A 446 21.93 -12.59 -28.90
CA LEU A 446 21.84 -14.05 -28.80
C LEU A 446 22.97 -14.78 -29.55
N ASN A 447 23.90 -14.04 -30.18
CA ASN A 447 24.98 -14.58 -31.01
C ASN A 447 24.48 -15.46 -32.18
N ILE A 448 23.26 -15.20 -32.68
CA ILE A 448 22.68 -15.88 -33.84
C ILE A 448 23.17 -15.20 -35.12
N MET A 449 23.10 -13.88 -35.16
CA MET A 449 23.63 -13.05 -36.24
C MET A 449 24.57 -11.98 -35.64
N PRO A 450 25.80 -12.35 -35.24
CA PRO A 450 26.69 -11.47 -34.46
C PRO A 450 27.22 -10.25 -35.23
N GLY A 451 26.97 -10.14 -36.53
CA GLY A 451 27.54 -9.11 -37.39
C GLY A 451 29.02 -9.38 -37.73
N PHE A 452 29.76 -8.33 -38.01
CA PHE A 452 31.16 -8.37 -38.42
C PHE A 452 32.09 -7.81 -37.35
N SER A 453 33.40 -8.02 -37.51
CA SER A 453 34.43 -7.61 -36.54
C SER A 453 34.59 -6.10 -36.37
N ASN A 454 34.03 -5.30 -37.27
CA ASN A 454 34.06 -3.83 -37.24
C ASN A 454 32.75 -3.22 -36.67
N ASP A 455 32.01 -3.98 -35.85
CA ASP A 455 30.73 -3.59 -35.24
C ASP A 455 29.63 -3.20 -36.25
N THR A 456 29.70 -3.71 -37.48
CA THR A 456 28.63 -3.55 -38.49
C THR A 456 27.76 -4.80 -38.61
N PHE A 457 26.50 -4.61 -38.98
CA PHE A 457 25.56 -5.69 -39.30
C PHE A 457 25.41 -5.90 -40.81
N ARG A 458 25.54 -4.83 -41.60
CA ARG A 458 25.32 -4.74 -43.06
C ARG A 458 23.91 -5.17 -43.46
N PRO A 459 22.87 -4.43 -43.02
CA PRO A 459 21.49 -4.88 -43.12
C PRO A 459 20.99 -5.09 -44.56
N GLU A 460 21.47 -4.29 -45.51
CA GLU A 460 21.06 -4.32 -46.92
C GLU A 460 21.87 -5.31 -47.79
N GLU A 461 22.95 -5.87 -47.25
CA GLU A 461 23.79 -6.83 -47.98
C GLU A 461 23.00 -8.12 -48.26
N LYS A 462 23.14 -8.62 -49.48
CA LYS A 462 22.47 -9.85 -49.93
C LYS A 462 23.11 -11.07 -49.29
N ILE A 463 22.31 -12.07 -48.95
CA ILE A 463 22.81 -13.23 -48.24
C ILE A 463 23.13 -14.40 -49.18
N THR A 464 24.33 -14.97 -49.01
CA THR A 464 24.73 -16.20 -49.71
C THR A 464 24.11 -17.44 -49.07
N ARG A 465 24.04 -18.54 -49.81
CA ARG A 465 23.59 -19.84 -49.27
C ARG A 465 24.44 -20.32 -48.11
N ALA A 466 25.75 -20.06 -48.16
CA ALA A 466 26.66 -20.38 -47.07
C ALA A 466 26.32 -19.61 -45.78
N ASP A 467 26.16 -18.29 -45.88
CA ASP A 467 25.84 -17.45 -44.72
C ASP A 467 24.45 -17.77 -44.16
N TYR A 468 23.48 -18.06 -45.03
CA TYR A 468 22.15 -18.49 -44.59
C TYR A 468 22.25 -19.77 -43.74
N LEU A 469 23.01 -20.76 -44.18
CA LEU A 469 23.22 -22.01 -43.43
C LEU A 469 23.90 -21.75 -42.08
N ILE A 470 24.94 -20.92 -42.05
CA ILE A 470 25.64 -20.58 -40.79
C ILE A 470 24.66 -20.00 -39.77
N ASN A 471 23.78 -19.07 -40.19
CA ASN A 471 22.79 -18.50 -39.28
C ASN A 471 21.77 -19.55 -38.80
N LEU A 472 21.34 -20.51 -39.64
CA LEU A 472 20.50 -21.63 -39.20
C LEU A 472 21.21 -22.54 -38.18
N LEU A 473 22.49 -22.85 -38.40
CA LEU A 473 23.30 -23.62 -37.46
C LEU A 473 23.43 -22.88 -36.13
N ASN A 474 23.61 -21.56 -36.14
CA ASN A 474 23.64 -20.74 -34.92
C ASN A 474 22.30 -20.79 -34.16
N VAL A 475 21.16 -20.75 -34.86
CA VAL A 475 19.85 -20.97 -34.22
C VAL A 475 19.76 -22.36 -33.58
N GLY A 476 20.32 -23.37 -34.25
CA GLY A 476 20.42 -24.74 -33.72
C GLY A 476 21.42 -24.90 -32.57
N LYS A 477 22.27 -23.91 -32.32
CA LYS A 477 23.51 -24.03 -31.52
C LYS A 477 24.39 -25.21 -31.99
N THR A 478 24.38 -25.48 -33.29
CA THR A 478 25.15 -26.56 -33.91
C THR A 478 26.55 -26.06 -34.26
N PRO A 479 27.62 -26.58 -33.65
CA PRO A 479 28.98 -26.18 -33.99
C PRO A 479 29.39 -26.68 -35.39
N PRO A 480 30.37 -26.05 -36.04
CA PRO A 480 30.99 -26.59 -37.25
C PRO A 480 31.58 -27.98 -36.98
N ALA A 481 31.55 -28.86 -37.99
CA ALA A 481 32.08 -30.23 -37.86
C ALA A 481 33.59 -30.21 -37.59
N THR A 482 34.03 -30.92 -36.55
CA THR A 482 35.45 -31.07 -36.20
C THR A 482 36.16 -32.11 -37.07
N GLU A 483 35.44 -33.14 -37.49
CA GLU A 483 35.94 -34.18 -38.40
C GLU A 483 35.29 -34.08 -39.79
N LEU A 484 36.12 -33.92 -40.82
CA LEU A 484 35.68 -33.75 -42.20
C LEU A 484 35.78 -35.07 -42.98
N LYS A 485 34.74 -35.89 -42.91
CA LYS A 485 34.55 -37.04 -43.82
C LYS A 485 33.96 -36.56 -45.16
N PRO A 486 34.31 -37.19 -46.29
CA PRO A 486 33.72 -36.86 -47.60
C PRO A 486 32.19 -36.85 -47.55
N PHE A 487 31.59 -35.82 -48.14
CA PHE A 487 30.15 -35.61 -48.23
C PHE A 487 29.77 -35.27 -49.67
N PRO A 488 28.48 -35.29 -50.07
CA PRO A 488 28.11 -35.45 -51.48
C PRO A 488 28.32 -34.20 -52.36
N PHE A 489 28.82 -33.07 -51.84
CA PHE A 489 28.94 -31.82 -52.60
C PHE A 489 30.29 -31.70 -53.31
N LYS A 490 30.27 -31.71 -54.64
CA LYS A 490 31.45 -31.66 -55.53
C LYS A 490 32.15 -30.30 -55.55
N ASP A 491 31.41 -29.24 -55.24
CA ASP A 491 31.85 -27.85 -55.29
C ASP A 491 32.36 -27.33 -53.93
N ILE A 492 32.53 -28.21 -52.95
CA ILE A 492 33.14 -27.89 -51.65
C ILE A 492 34.30 -28.84 -51.41
N LYS A 493 35.51 -28.30 -51.30
CA LYS A 493 36.71 -29.05 -50.95
C LYS A 493 36.82 -29.16 -49.43
N LEU A 494 37.37 -30.26 -48.92
CA LEU A 494 37.55 -30.44 -47.46
C LEU A 494 38.49 -29.38 -46.85
N THR A 495 39.32 -28.73 -47.65
CA THR A 495 40.19 -27.62 -47.23
C THR A 495 39.50 -26.25 -47.23
N ASP A 496 38.26 -26.16 -47.73
CA ASP A 496 37.52 -24.90 -47.74
C ASP A 496 37.10 -24.50 -46.32
N LYS A 497 37.23 -23.21 -45.97
CA LYS A 497 36.79 -22.69 -44.66
C LYS A 497 35.31 -22.96 -44.36
N PHE A 498 34.50 -23.12 -45.41
CA PHE A 498 33.07 -23.41 -45.30
C PHE A 498 32.77 -24.92 -45.13
N ALA A 499 33.72 -25.83 -45.43
CA ALA A 499 33.48 -27.26 -45.39
C ALA A 499 32.98 -27.79 -44.02
N PRO A 500 33.50 -27.31 -42.87
CA PRO A 500 32.95 -27.67 -41.55
C PRO A 500 31.47 -27.34 -41.37
N TYR A 501 31.02 -26.19 -41.87
CA TYR A 501 29.62 -25.77 -41.78
C TYR A 501 28.74 -26.53 -42.76
N ALA A 502 29.22 -26.77 -43.99
CA ALA A 502 28.52 -27.58 -44.98
C ALA A 502 28.30 -29.01 -44.47
N LYS A 503 29.34 -29.60 -43.86
CA LYS A 503 29.26 -30.93 -43.27
C LYS A 503 28.25 -30.99 -42.13
N ALA A 504 28.31 -30.06 -41.17
CA ALA A 504 27.35 -29.97 -40.08
C ALA A 504 25.91 -29.80 -40.60
N GLY A 505 25.70 -28.91 -41.56
CA GLY A 505 24.40 -28.71 -42.19
C GLY A 505 23.88 -29.94 -42.92
N TYR A 506 24.75 -30.73 -43.54
CA TYR A 506 24.39 -31.99 -44.18
C TYR A 506 24.00 -33.06 -43.15
N ASP A 507 24.77 -33.20 -42.07
CA ASP A 507 24.50 -34.18 -41.01
C ASP A 507 23.18 -33.89 -40.27
N GLU A 508 22.90 -32.60 -40.01
CA GLU A 508 21.63 -32.12 -39.45
C GLU A 508 20.47 -32.15 -40.46
N LYS A 509 20.72 -32.59 -41.70
CA LYS A 509 19.75 -32.64 -42.81
C LYS A 509 19.13 -31.26 -43.12
N LEU A 510 19.85 -30.19 -42.83
CA LEU A 510 19.49 -28.81 -43.18
C LEU A 510 19.73 -28.52 -44.66
N ILE A 511 20.71 -29.21 -45.25
CA ILE A 511 21.05 -29.08 -46.68
C ILE A 511 21.15 -30.43 -47.35
N LEU A 512 20.57 -30.55 -48.54
CA LEU A 512 20.62 -31.76 -49.39
C LEU A 512 21.41 -31.55 -50.68
N GLY A 513 21.77 -30.30 -50.99
CA GLY A 513 22.38 -29.93 -52.27
C GLY A 513 21.41 -30.00 -53.45
N TYR A 514 21.96 -29.85 -54.64
CA TYR A 514 21.26 -29.95 -55.92
C TYR A 514 21.41 -31.36 -56.51
N PRO A 515 20.54 -31.76 -57.48
CA PRO A 515 20.64 -33.07 -58.15
C PRO A 515 21.99 -33.33 -58.83
N ASP A 516 22.70 -32.27 -59.23
CA ASP A 516 24.04 -32.32 -59.83
C ASP A 516 25.17 -32.59 -58.80
N LYS A 517 24.81 -32.82 -57.53
CA LYS A 517 25.73 -33.01 -56.41
C LYS A 517 26.54 -31.75 -56.06
N THR A 518 25.96 -30.55 -56.22
CA THR A 518 26.56 -29.28 -55.78
C THR A 518 25.77 -28.62 -54.63
N PHE A 519 26.37 -27.70 -53.87
CA PHE A 519 25.70 -26.87 -52.86
C PHE A 519 25.52 -25.40 -53.28
N ARG A 520 26.49 -24.88 -54.03
CA ARG A 520 26.62 -23.52 -54.56
C ARG A 520 26.71 -22.47 -53.43
N PRO A 521 27.76 -22.50 -52.60
CA PRO A 521 27.83 -21.70 -51.36
C PRO A 521 27.72 -20.19 -51.58
N LEU A 522 28.30 -19.67 -52.67
CA LEU A 522 28.30 -18.24 -53.00
C LEU A 522 27.04 -17.77 -53.76
N LYS A 523 26.15 -18.68 -54.15
CA LYS A 523 24.88 -18.28 -54.79
C LYS A 523 24.02 -17.53 -53.77
N LEU A 524 23.46 -16.40 -54.18
CA LEU A 524 22.51 -15.64 -53.36
C LEU A 524 21.20 -16.40 -53.17
N VAL A 525 20.62 -16.26 -51.98
CA VAL A 525 19.31 -16.83 -51.64
C VAL A 525 18.23 -15.82 -51.99
N ASN A 526 17.32 -16.19 -52.89
CA ASN A 526 16.13 -15.37 -53.13
C ASN A 526 15.12 -15.50 -51.99
N ARG A 527 14.21 -14.53 -51.90
CA ARG A 527 13.24 -14.43 -50.80
C ARG A 527 12.33 -15.65 -50.70
N LEU A 528 11.95 -16.25 -51.83
CA LEU A 528 11.17 -17.48 -51.83
C LEU A 528 11.94 -18.65 -51.21
N GLU A 529 13.18 -18.89 -51.69
CA GLU A 529 14.06 -19.94 -51.18
C GLU A 529 14.29 -19.77 -49.67
N GLY A 530 14.61 -18.55 -49.21
CA GLY A 530 14.78 -18.25 -47.79
C GLY A 530 13.53 -18.50 -46.98
N THR A 531 12.36 -18.09 -47.48
CA THR A 531 11.07 -18.29 -46.78
C THR A 531 10.77 -19.76 -46.56
N ILE A 532 10.92 -20.57 -47.61
CA ILE A 532 10.71 -22.01 -47.54
C ILE A 532 11.68 -22.65 -46.53
N LEU A 533 12.96 -22.25 -46.56
CA LEU A 533 13.96 -22.77 -45.63
C LEU A 533 13.66 -22.39 -44.18
N ALA A 534 13.29 -21.15 -43.89
CA ALA A 534 12.93 -20.70 -42.54
C ALA A 534 11.70 -21.45 -41.99
N VAL A 535 10.66 -21.63 -42.81
CA VAL A 535 9.44 -22.37 -42.42
C VAL A 535 9.74 -23.84 -42.16
N ARG A 536 10.50 -24.48 -43.05
CA ARG A 536 10.89 -25.90 -42.89
C ARG A 536 11.78 -26.12 -41.68
N PHE A 537 12.78 -25.26 -41.49
CA PHE A 537 13.65 -25.29 -40.32
C PHE A 537 12.86 -25.15 -39.01
N SER A 538 11.84 -24.29 -39.02
CA SER A 538 10.95 -24.08 -37.87
C SER A 538 10.01 -25.25 -37.59
N LYS A 539 9.90 -26.23 -38.49
CA LYS A 539 8.97 -27.37 -38.42
C LYS A 539 7.52 -26.94 -38.18
N PHE A 540 7.11 -25.83 -38.76
CA PHE A 540 5.73 -25.37 -38.65
C PHE A 540 4.78 -26.30 -39.41
N SER A 541 3.60 -26.52 -38.84
CA SER A 541 2.45 -27.03 -39.58
C SER A 541 2.08 -26.01 -40.65
N LEU A 542 1.98 -26.47 -41.89
CA LEU A 542 1.65 -25.61 -43.01
C LEU A 542 0.21 -25.11 -42.91
N ALA A 543 0.03 -23.80 -43.04
CA ALA A 543 -1.27 -23.15 -42.99
C ALA A 543 -2.19 -23.60 -44.14
N GLU A 544 -3.49 -23.58 -43.87
CA GLU A 544 -4.51 -23.68 -44.91
C GLU A 544 -4.56 -22.36 -45.70
N VAL A 545 -4.72 -22.47 -47.02
CA VAL A 545 -4.74 -21.30 -47.90
C VAL A 545 -6.20 -20.91 -48.16
N ARG A 546 -6.69 -19.91 -47.43
CA ARG A 546 -8.05 -19.37 -47.61
C ARG A 546 -8.11 -18.27 -48.66
N GLU A 547 -7.05 -17.47 -48.73
CA GLU A 547 -6.89 -16.36 -49.66
C GLU A 547 -5.44 -16.29 -50.15
N ARG A 548 -5.19 -15.49 -51.19
CA ARG A 548 -3.82 -15.31 -51.69
C ARG A 548 -3.02 -14.50 -50.66
N PRO A 549 -1.81 -14.95 -50.27
CA PRO A 549 -1.04 -14.25 -49.25
C PRO A 549 -0.47 -12.91 -49.72
N TYR A 550 -0.20 -12.73 -51.01
CA TYR A 550 0.29 -11.50 -51.64
C TYR A 550 -0.20 -11.41 -53.08
N GLU A 551 -0.23 -10.21 -53.67
CA GLU A 551 -0.83 -9.97 -54.98
C GLU A 551 -0.08 -10.67 -56.13
N ASP A 552 1.24 -10.68 -56.07
CA ASP A 552 2.13 -11.29 -57.07
C ASP A 552 2.33 -12.82 -56.89
N ILE A 553 1.59 -13.44 -55.97
CA ILE A 553 1.60 -14.89 -55.74
C ILE A 553 0.33 -15.52 -56.31
N SER A 554 0.49 -16.32 -57.37
CA SER A 554 -0.61 -17.11 -57.94
C SER A 554 -1.22 -18.06 -56.91
N ALA A 555 -2.56 -18.21 -56.92
CA ALA A 555 -3.27 -19.17 -56.06
C ALA A 555 -2.81 -20.63 -56.25
N ARG A 556 -2.18 -20.97 -57.39
CA ARG A 556 -1.61 -22.29 -57.67
C ARG A 556 -0.09 -22.34 -57.51
N HIS A 557 0.51 -21.33 -56.87
CA HIS A 557 1.95 -21.30 -56.67
C HIS A 557 2.37 -22.48 -55.78
N TRP A 558 3.37 -23.25 -56.21
CA TRP A 558 3.75 -24.52 -55.57
C TRP A 558 4.17 -24.38 -54.09
N ALA A 559 4.69 -23.22 -53.71
CA ALA A 559 5.10 -22.88 -52.33
C ALA A 559 4.09 -22.00 -51.57
N ILE A 560 2.84 -21.90 -52.04
CA ILE A 560 1.85 -20.97 -51.45
C ILE A 560 1.59 -21.25 -49.97
N LYS A 561 1.64 -22.53 -49.55
CA LYS A 561 1.44 -22.93 -48.17
C LYS A 561 2.57 -22.43 -47.26
N GLU A 562 3.82 -22.57 -47.68
CA GLU A 562 4.97 -22.03 -46.95
C GLU A 562 4.91 -20.51 -46.84
N ILE A 563 4.60 -19.79 -47.92
CA ILE A 563 4.49 -18.32 -47.92
C ILE A 563 3.38 -17.87 -46.95
N THR A 564 2.22 -18.53 -47.01
CA THR A 564 1.08 -18.23 -46.11
C THR A 564 1.46 -18.47 -44.65
N THR A 565 2.11 -19.60 -44.36
CA THR A 565 2.60 -19.93 -43.01
C THR A 565 3.59 -18.87 -42.51
N ALA A 566 4.54 -18.44 -43.34
CA ALA A 566 5.51 -17.41 -42.97
C ALA A 566 4.84 -16.05 -42.70
N LYS A 567 3.82 -15.69 -43.48
CA LYS A 567 3.02 -14.47 -43.26
C LYS A 567 2.29 -14.53 -41.91
N GLU A 568 1.56 -15.61 -41.64
CA GLU A 568 0.83 -15.81 -40.37
C GLU A 568 1.75 -15.82 -39.14
N LYS A 569 2.94 -16.42 -39.27
CA LYS A 569 3.97 -16.42 -38.22
C LYS A 569 4.78 -15.12 -38.14
N SER A 570 4.35 -14.07 -38.85
CA SER A 570 4.99 -12.75 -38.85
C SER A 570 6.45 -12.72 -39.31
N MET A 571 6.92 -13.77 -40.01
CA MET A 571 8.28 -13.82 -40.58
C MET A 571 8.47 -12.81 -41.71
N LEU A 572 7.36 -12.39 -42.34
CA LEU A 572 7.35 -11.52 -43.52
C LEU A 572 6.74 -10.13 -43.23
N LYS A 573 6.80 -9.65 -41.97
CA LYS A 573 6.22 -8.34 -41.59
C LYS A 573 6.73 -7.13 -42.39
N PHE A 574 7.90 -7.26 -43.03
CA PHE A 574 8.50 -6.25 -43.90
C PHE A 574 7.97 -6.29 -45.35
N VAL A 575 7.14 -7.29 -45.68
CA VAL A 575 6.48 -7.41 -46.97
C VAL A 575 5.11 -6.76 -46.87
N LEU A 576 4.84 -5.79 -47.75
CA LEU A 576 3.55 -5.12 -47.86
C LEU A 576 2.64 -5.89 -48.83
N GLU A 577 2.38 -5.35 -50.01
CA GLU A 577 1.44 -5.91 -50.99
C GLU A 577 2.05 -7.04 -51.84
N ASN A 578 3.31 -6.86 -52.25
CA ASN A 578 4.01 -7.76 -53.19
C ASN A 578 5.19 -8.50 -52.53
N PHE A 579 5.21 -9.82 -52.69
CA PHE A 579 6.21 -10.71 -52.11
C PHE A 579 7.53 -10.73 -52.88
N TYR A 580 7.56 -10.46 -54.17
CA TYR A 580 8.75 -10.49 -55.03
C TYR A 580 9.60 -11.77 -54.88
N PRO A 581 9.10 -12.95 -55.30
CA PRO A 581 9.73 -14.24 -54.98
C PRO A 581 11.17 -14.40 -55.50
N LYS A 582 11.52 -13.71 -56.59
CA LYS A 582 12.86 -13.73 -57.20
C LYS A 582 13.84 -12.70 -56.62
N LYS A 583 13.39 -11.79 -55.75
CA LYS A 583 14.27 -10.78 -55.13
C LYS A 583 15.27 -11.44 -54.20
N ASP A 584 16.53 -11.06 -54.28
CA ASP A 584 17.56 -11.54 -53.35
C ASP A 584 17.30 -11.05 -51.93
N LEU A 585 17.34 -12.00 -50.99
CA LEU A 585 17.10 -11.79 -49.57
C LEU A 585 18.26 -11.01 -48.94
N THR A 586 17.92 -10.00 -48.14
CA THR A 586 18.88 -9.22 -47.36
C THR A 586 19.11 -9.82 -45.97
N ARG A 587 20.22 -9.43 -45.33
CA ARG A 587 20.52 -9.82 -43.94
C ARG A 587 19.47 -9.31 -42.94
N ALA A 588 18.92 -8.11 -43.15
CA ALA A 588 17.84 -7.57 -42.30
C ALA A 588 16.55 -8.38 -42.41
N GLU A 589 16.14 -8.76 -43.63
CA GLU A 589 14.99 -9.62 -43.86
C GLU A 589 15.17 -10.99 -43.19
N LEU A 590 16.37 -11.59 -43.31
CA LEU A 590 16.66 -12.85 -42.62
C LEU A 590 16.58 -12.69 -41.10
N ALA A 591 17.10 -11.61 -40.52
CA ALA A 591 17.05 -11.39 -39.07
C ALA A 591 15.60 -11.39 -38.56
N VAL A 592 14.69 -10.71 -39.27
CA VAL A 592 13.27 -10.71 -38.92
C VAL A 592 12.67 -12.11 -39.06
N MET A 593 12.96 -12.84 -40.15
CA MET A 593 12.46 -14.19 -40.32
C MET A 593 12.95 -15.14 -39.21
N LEU A 594 14.25 -15.12 -38.90
CA LEU A 594 14.83 -15.97 -37.86
C LEU A 594 14.30 -15.63 -36.46
N SER A 595 14.05 -14.35 -36.16
CA SER A 595 13.47 -13.91 -34.89
C SER A 595 12.11 -14.52 -34.56
N LYS A 596 11.40 -15.02 -35.58
CA LYS A 596 10.06 -15.63 -35.45
C LYS A 596 10.08 -17.16 -35.53
N THR A 597 11.25 -17.77 -35.67
CA THR A 597 11.37 -19.23 -35.55
C THR A 597 11.15 -19.62 -34.07
N PRO A 598 10.54 -20.79 -33.76
CA PRO A 598 10.17 -21.14 -32.39
C PRO A 598 11.33 -21.12 -31.40
N LYS A 599 12.49 -21.65 -31.81
CA LYS A 599 13.69 -21.69 -30.97
C LYS A 599 14.19 -20.29 -30.62
N VAL A 600 14.23 -19.37 -31.60
CA VAL A 600 14.71 -18.01 -31.38
C VAL A 600 13.69 -17.19 -30.62
N ALA A 601 12.40 -17.33 -30.93
CA ALA A 601 11.33 -16.67 -30.20
C ALA A 601 11.37 -17.02 -28.70
N ALA A 602 11.58 -18.30 -28.36
CA ALA A 602 11.76 -18.73 -26.98
C ALA A 602 13.01 -18.12 -26.32
N GLN A 603 14.14 -18.05 -27.04
CA GLN A 603 15.36 -17.42 -26.54
C GLN A 603 15.19 -15.90 -26.34
N ILE A 604 14.45 -15.22 -27.22
CA ILE A 604 14.11 -13.79 -27.08
C ILE A 604 13.20 -13.59 -25.87
N GLU A 605 12.17 -14.43 -25.71
CA GLU A 605 11.28 -14.39 -24.56
C GLU A 605 12.05 -14.58 -23.25
N GLU A 606 12.97 -15.56 -23.21
CA GLU A 606 13.87 -15.76 -22.07
C GLU A 606 14.77 -14.54 -21.84
N LEU A 607 15.38 -13.98 -22.89
CA LEU A 607 16.27 -12.81 -22.81
C LEU A 607 15.54 -11.58 -22.24
N LEU A 608 14.29 -11.35 -22.67
CA LEU A 608 13.44 -10.24 -22.23
C LEU A 608 12.75 -10.49 -20.89
N ASN A 609 12.80 -11.72 -20.36
CA ASN A 609 12.25 -12.04 -19.05
C ASN A 609 13.21 -11.58 -17.93
N PHE A 610 12.79 -10.54 -17.21
CA PHE A 610 13.55 -9.95 -16.09
C PHE A 610 13.49 -10.76 -14.78
N GLU A 611 12.66 -11.80 -14.70
CA GLU A 611 12.57 -12.66 -13.51
C GLU A 611 13.52 -13.87 -13.58
N ILE A 612 14.19 -14.10 -14.72
CA ILE A 612 15.09 -15.24 -14.97
C ILE A 612 16.48 -14.73 -15.31
N GLY A 613 17.54 -15.37 -14.79
CA GLY A 613 18.92 -15.12 -15.23
C GLY A 613 19.55 -13.79 -14.78
N TYR A 614 19.03 -13.18 -13.71
CA TYR A 614 19.54 -11.97 -13.06
C TYR A 614 19.84 -12.21 -11.59
#